data_AF-A0A957D1G6-F1
#
_entry.id   AF-A0A957D1G6-F1
#
_cell.length_a   1.000
_cell.length_b   1.000
_cell.length_c   1.000
_cell.angle_alpha   90.00
_cell.angle_beta   90.00
_cell.angle_gamma   90.00
#
_symmetry.space_group_name_H-M   'P 1'
#
loop_
_entity.id
_entity.type
_entity.pdbx_description
1 polymer ?
#
loop_
_entity_poly.entity_id
_entity_poly.type
_entity_poly.pdbx_seq_one_letter_code
_entity_poly.pdbx_strand_id
1 'polypeptide(L)'
;MTRRRYENGDRHMPGGVSITGWVLLGLVIGLAGSLYYAWVVSPVVYTDASPARFSEEYRRQYIELVSHSFAVTGDWEQAETRLQALNDPSLNDSVATLLDEAIRSGASNRLIRDLAALAQRLGVENTAVSRFGPDTGATVTPTPTATSIPPEATLTPTATNQPTNTPFPTSTATSPPPPTTQPNYRLLDQQRVCAGEDAPRIEVNTLDAFLNPLP
;
A
#
# COMPACT_ATOMS: atom_id res chain seq x y z
N MET A 1 33.03 9.72 -80.04
CA MET A 1 34.00 9.86 -78.94
C MET A 1 33.74 11.19 -78.26
N THR A 2 33.08 11.21 -77.10
CA THR A 2 33.14 12.32 -76.14
C THR A 2 32.42 11.90 -74.86
N ARG A 3 33.18 11.43 -73.86
CA ARG A 3 32.71 11.21 -72.49
C ARG A 3 32.39 12.57 -71.88
N ARG A 4 31.14 12.79 -71.44
CA ARG A 4 30.87 13.89 -70.50
C ARG A 4 31.38 13.48 -69.13
N ARG A 5 32.37 14.26 -68.72
CA ARG A 5 33.06 14.33 -67.43
C ARG A 5 32.03 14.40 -66.28
N TYR A 6 32.12 13.46 -65.33
CA TYR A 6 31.49 13.62 -64.02
C TYR A 6 32.26 14.72 -63.29
N GLU A 7 31.63 15.88 -63.12
CA GLU A 7 32.14 16.93 -62.24
C GLU A 7 31.62 16.62 -60.84
N ASN A 8 32.43 15.84 -60.12
CA ASN A 8 32.30 15.63 -58.69
C ASN A 8 32.61 16.97 -58.01
N GLY A 9 31.55 17.75 -57.79
CA GLY A 9 31.62 19.02 -57.06
C GLY A 9 31.70 18.73 -55.57
N ASP A 10 32.91 18.45 -55.10
CA ASP A 10 33.30 18.58 -53.70
C ASP A 10 32.96 19.99 -53.22
N ARG A 11 31.82 20.13 -52.53
CA ARG A 11 31.52 21.33 -51.75
C ARG A 11 31.89 21.07 -50.31
N HIS A 12 33.17 21.28 -50.05
CA HIS A 12 33.66 21.63 -48.73
C HIS A 12 33.28 23.09 -48.40
N MET A 13 33.10 23.32 -47.08
CA MET A 13 33.03 24.59 -46.33
C MET A 13 31.63 25.19 -46.12
N PRO A 14 31.36 25.92 -45.00
CA PRO A 14 32.13 26.14 -43.76
C PRO A 14 31.33 25.75 -42.49
N GLY A 15 31.92 25.85 -41.29
CA GLY A 15 31.34 25.45 -39.99
C GLY A 15 30.06 26.22 -39.57
N GLY A 16 28.94 25.93 -40.23
CA GLY A 16 27.61 26.32 -39.79
C GLY A 16 27.19 25.43 -38.64
N VAL A 17 26.82 26.03 -37.51
CA VAL A 17 26.25 25.31 -36.37
C VAL A 17 25.06 24.50 -36.87
N SER A 18 25.24 23.18 -36.99
CA SER A 18 24.21 22.26 -37.44
C SER A 18 22.94 22.49 -36.63
N ILE A 19 21.75 22.30 -37.21
CA ILE A 19 20.46 22.40 -36.50
C ILE A 19 20.50 21.58 -35.20
N THR A 20 21.22 20.45 -35.21
CA THR A 20 21.53 19.65 -34.03
C THR A 20 22.22 20.44 -32.91
N GLY A 21 23.17 21.31 -33.22
CA GLY A 21 23.85 22.18 -32.26
C GLY A 21 22.92 23.19 -31.60
N TRP A 22 21.96 23.74 -32.34
CA TRP A 22 20.94 24.64 -31.78
C TRP A 22 19.97 23.92 -30.84
N VAL A 23 19.57 22.69 -31.19
CA VAL A 23 18.74 21.84 -30.32
C VAL A 23 19.49 21.47 -29.04
N LEU A 24 20.77 21.11 -29.14
CA LEU A 24 21.61 20.80 -27.98
C LEU A 24 21.79 22.02 -27.08
N LEU A 25 22.00 23.21 -27.65
CA LEU A 25 22.12 24.45 -26.87
C LEU A 25 20.83 24.76 -26.11
N GLY A 26 19.67 24.62 -26.77
CA GLY A 26 18.36 24.79 -26.13
C GLY A 26 18.12 23.78 -25.01
N LEU A 27 18.49 22.51 -25.21
CA LEU A 27 18.37 21.46 -24.19
C LEU A 27 19.21 21.76 -22.96
N VAL A 28 20.47 22.17 -23.16
CA VAL A 28 21.39 22.51 -22.06
C VAL A 28 20.87 23.70 -21.26
N ILE A 29 20.40 24.75 -21.95
CA ILE A 29 19.84 25.93 -21.28
C ILE A 29 18.54 25.57 -20.55
N GLY A 30 17.68 24.73 -21.15
CA GLY A 30 16.45 24.25 -20.53
C GLY A 30 16.71 23.45 -19.26
N LEU A 31 17.64 22.48 -19.30
CA LEU A 31 18.03 21.68 -18.14
C LEU A 31 18.66 22.53 -17.04
N ALA A 32 19.57 23.43 -17.41
CA ALA A 32 20.21 24.33 -16.46
C ALA A 32 19.18 25.25 -15.79
N GLY A 33 18.26 25.80 -16.59
CA GLY A 33 17.17 26.65 -16.10
C GLY A 33 16.20 25.90 -15.17
N SER A 34 15.76 24.69 -15.55
CA SER A 34 14.84 23.90 -14.74
C SER A 34 15.49 23.41 -13.44
N LEU A 35 16.78 23.03 -13.48
CA LEU A 35 17.51 22.59 -12.29
C LEU A 35 17.76 23.76 -11.32
N TYR A 36 18.15 24.91 -11.86
CA TYR A 36 18.29 26.13 -11.08
C TYR A 36 16.96 26.54 -10.44
N TYR A 37 15.87 26.49 -11.20
CA TYR A 37 14.53 26.78 -10.69
C TYR A 37 14.13 25.79 -9.58
N ALA A 38 14.32 24.49 -9.79
CA ALA A 38 14.01 23.47 -8.80
C ALA A 38 14.79 23.68 -7.50
N TRP A 39 16.06 24.07 -7.56
CA TRP A 39 16.88 24.24 -6.34
C TRP A 39 16.70 25.59 -5.63
N VAL A 40 16.53 26.69 -6.38
CA VAL A 40 16.50 28.04 -5.80
C VAL A 40 15.09 28.51 -5.47
N VAL A 41 14.10 28.16 -6.29
CA VAL A 41 12.71 28.60 -6.10
C VAL A 41 11.93 27.62 -5.23
N SER A 42 12.21 26.32 -5.34
CA SER A 42 11.53 25.27 -4.56
C SER A 42 12.53 24.34 -3.86
N PRO A 43 13.32 24.86 -2.89
CA PRO A 43 14.22 24.00 -2.14
C PRO A 43 13.43 22.84 -1.53
N VAL A 44 13.89 21.61 -1.78
CA VAL A 44 13.31 20.40 -1.20
C VAL A 44 13.63 20.43 0.29
N VAL A 45 12.74 21.04 1.07
CA VAL A 45 12.76 20.89 2.51
C VAL A 45 12.26 19.47 2.77
N TYR A 46 13.17 18.56 3.09
CA TYR A 46 12.81 17.31 3.73
C TYR A 46 12.23 17.66 5.09
N THR A 47 10.94 17.99 5.12
CA THR A 47 10.20 18.00 6.37
C THR A 47 10.14 16.54 6.78
N ASP A 48 10.85 16.18 7.85
CA ASP A 48 10.69 14.88 8.49
C ASP A 48 9.20 14.62 8.64
N ALA A 49 8.68 13.66 7.87
CA ALA A 49 7.27 13.27 7.89
C ALA A 49 7.01 12.47 9.17
N SER A 50 7.26 13.10 10.32
CA SER A 50 6.99 12.53 11.63
C SER A 50 5.47 12.45 11.80
N PRO A 51 4.92 11.29 12.17
CA PRO A 51 3.49 11.13 12.46
C PRO A 51 2.99 12.13 13.50
N ALA A 52 3.87 12.61 14.38
CA ALA A 52 3.57 13.64 15.37
C ALA A 52 3.14 15.01 14.78
N ARG A 53 3.43 15.28 13.50
CA ARG A 53 3.01 16.51 12.81
C ARG A 53 1.66 16.38 12.10
N PHE A 54 1.01 15.22 12.16
CA PHE A 54 -0.28 15.00 11.50
C PHE A 54 -1.38 15.90 12.09
N SER A 55 -2.28 16.36 11.20
CA SER A 55 -3.54 16.97 11.63
C SER A 55 -4.37 15.94 12.39
N GLU A 56 -5.31 16.41 13.20
CA GLU A 56 -6.16 15.56 14.03
C GLU A 56 -6.93 14.48 13.23
N GLU A 57 -7.30 14.78 11.98
CA GLU A 57 -7.93 13.81 11.08
C GLU A 57 -6.97 12.68 10.67
N TYR A 58 -5.74 13.01 10.27
CA TYR A 58 -4.74 12.01 9.89
C TYR A 58 -4.26 11.19 11.09
N ARG A 59 -4.27 11.74 12.31
CA ARG A 59 -3.98 10.98 13.52
C ARG A 59 -5.02 9.90 13.77
N ARG A 60 -6.31 10.22 13.58
CA ARG A 60 -7.39 9.23 13.71
C ARG A 60 -7.22 8.09 12.73
N GLN A 61 -7.01 8.39 11.45
CA GLN A 61 -6.75 7.37 10.42
C GLN A 61 -5.53 6.51 10.74
N TYR A 62 -4.46 7.12 11.27
CA TYR A 62 -3.28 6.39 11.69
C TYR A 62 -3.58 5.42 12.85
N ILE A 63 -4.35 5.85 13.86
CA ILE A 63 -4.80 4.99 14.96
C ILE A 63 -5.66 3.82 14.45
N GLU A 64 -6.56 4.06 13.50
CA GLU A 64 -7.36 3.00 12.87
C GLU A 64 -6.49 1.96 12.14
N LEU A 65 -5.46 2.42 11.43
CA LEU A 65 -4.56 1.53 10.72
C LEU A 65 -3.72 0.69 11.69
N VAL A 66 -3.25 1.31 12.78
CA VAL A 66 -2.52 0.62 13.84
C VAL A 66 -3.43 -0.40 14.54
N SER A 67 -4.68 -0.04 14.85
CA SER A 67 -5.63 -0.94 15.51
C SER A 67 -5.94 -2.17 14.65
N HIS A 68 -6.16 -1.98 13.34
CA HIS A 68 -6.34 -3.10 12.42
C HIS A 68 -5.09 -3.98 12.34
N SER A 69 -3.89 -3.37 12.24
CA SER A 69 -2.63 -4.13 12.22
C SER A 69 -2.41 -4.94 13.50
N PHE A 70 -2.78 -4.37 14.65
CA PHE A 70 -2.71 -5.01 15.95
C PHE A 70 -3.73 -6.15 16.07
N ALA A 71 -4.97 -5.96 15.62
CA ALA A 71 -5.99 -6.99 15.66
C ALA A 71 -5.63 -8.22 14.80
N VAL A 72 -4.91 -8.02 13.69
CA VAL A 72 -4.45 -9.11 12.82
C VAL A 72 -3.19 -9.78 13.36
N THR A 73 -2.22 -9.01 13.85
CA THR A 73 -0.89 -9.51 14.21
C THR A 73 -0.79 -9.93 15.67
N GLY A 74 -1.59 -9.33 16.55
CA GLY A 74 -1.48 -9.49 18.01
C GLY A 74 -0.20 -8.90 18.63
N ASP A 75 0.66 -8.28 17.81
CA ASP A 75 1.95 -7.73 18.24
C ASP A 75 1.77 -6.35 18.88
N TRP A 76 1.69 -6.36 20.22
CA TRP A 76 1.56 -5.14 21.01
C TRP A 76 2.81 -4.27 20.94
N GLU A 77 4.01 -4.85 20.94
CA GLU A 77 5.27 -4.10 20.99
C GLU A 77 5.44 -3.24 19.72
N GLN A 78 5.09 -3.82 18.57
CA GLN A 78 5.07 -3.10 17.31
C GLN A 78 3.98 -2.03 17.25
N ALA A 79 2.78 -2.33 17.77
CA ALA A 79 1.69 -1.36 17.82
C ALA A 79 2.04 -0.17 18.73
N GLU A 80 2.57 -0.44 19.93
CA GLU A 80 3.00 0.57 20.89
C GLU A 80 4.09 1.47 20.31
N THR A 81 5.11 0.89 19.67
CA THR A 81 6.18 1.67 19.01
C THR A 81 5.60 2.63 17.96
N ARG A 82 4.63 2.16 17.16
CA ARG A 82 3.95 2.99 16.15
C ARG A 82 3.09 4.09 16.77
N LEU A 83 2.42 3.81 17.90
CA LEU A 83 1.62 4.80 18.61
C LEU A 83 2.50 5.84 19.32
N GLN A 84 3.63 5.44 19.90
CA GLN A 84 4.60 6.35 20.49
C GLN A 84 5.20 7.32 19.45
N ALA A 85 5.35 6.88 18.19
CA ALA A 85 5.76 7.76 17.09
C ALA A 85 4.75 8.89 16.77
N LEU A 86 3.50 8.76 17.23
CA LEU A 86 2.49 9.82 17.16
C LEU A 86 2.74 10.94 18.19
N ASN A 87 3.50 10.65 19.25
CA ASN A 87 3.84 11.55 20.35
C ASN A 87 2.62 12.32 20.91
N ASP A 88 1.47 11.62 21.00
CA ASP A 88 0.23 12.19 21.49
C ASP A 88 0.15 12.04 23.03
N PRO A 89 0.13 13.14 23.80
CA PRO A 89 0.03 13.07 25.26
C PRO A 89 -1.35 12.56 25.74
N SER A 90 -2.35 12.56 24.88
CA SER A 90 -3.75 12.17 25.13
C SER A 90 -4.17 10.98 24.27
N LEU A 91 -3.23 10.06 24.00
CA LEU A 91 -3.48 8.89 23.16
C LEU A 91 -4.66 8.04 23.65
N ASN A 92 -4.73 7.80 24.96
CA ASN A 92 -5.78 6.97 25.57
C ASN A 92 -7.17 7.58 25.35
N ASP A 93 -7.31 8.90 25.58
CA ASP A 93 -8.55 9.63 25.38
C ASP A 93 -8.93 9.70 23.90
N SER A 94 -7.94 9.86 23.02
CA SER A 94 -8.14 9.88 21.56
C SER A 94 -8.68 8.55 21.05
N VAL A 95 -8.12 7.43 21.53
CA VAL A 95 -8.60 6.08 21.20
C VAL A 95 -10.01 5.85 21.76
N ALA A 96 -10.29 6.26 23.00
CA ALA A 96 -11.60 6.15 23.62
C ALA A 96 -12.68 6.91 22.82
N THR A 97 -12.37 8.16 22.46
CA THR A 97 -13.25 9.04 21.69
C THR A 97 -13.50 8.48 20.29
N LEU A 98 -12.47 7.93 19.66
CA LEU A 98 -12.57 7.32 18.33
C LEU A 98 -13.43 6.05 18.35
N LEU A 99 -13.30 5.21 19.38
CA LEU A 99 -14.14 4.03 19.56
C LEU A 99 -15.61 4.42 19.76
N ASP A 100 -15.88 5.41 20.62
CA ASP A 100 -17.25 5.89 20.85
C ASP A 100 -17.87 6.52 19.61
N GLU A 101 -17.09 7.25 18.82
CA GLU A 101 -17.51 7.79 17.53
C GLU A 101 -17.78 6.67 16.51
N ALA A 102 -16.93 5.65 16.43
CA ALA A 102 -17.13 4.50 15.55
C ALA A 102 -18.42 3.74 15.89
N ILE A 103 -18.77 3.64 17.18
CA ILE A 103 -20.03 3.04 17.64
C ILE A 103 -21.23 3.93 17.28
N ARG A 104 -21.15 5.24 17.55
CA ARG A 104 -22.26 6.18 17.27
C ARG A 104 -22.54 6.32 15.78
N SER A 105 -21.49 6.34 14.95
CA SER A 105 -21.61 6.43 13.49
C SER A 105 -22.02 5.11 12.83
N GLY A 106 -22.05 4.00 13.57
CA GLY A 106 -22.38 2.68 13.03
C GLY A 106 -21.31 2.16 12.07
N ALA A 107 -20.03 2.45 12.35
CA ALA A 107 -18.91 1.96 11.57
C ALA A 107 -18.87 0.42 11.54
N SER A 108 -18.02 -0.14 10.66
CA SER A 108 -17.95 -1.59 10.50
C SER A 108 -17.66 -2.30 11.84
N ASN A 109 -18.35 -3.43 12.10
CA ASN A 109 -18.16 -4.22 13.31
C ASN A 109 -16.70 -4.70 13.47
N ARG A 110 -15.95 -4.82 12.37
CA ARG A 110 -14.52 -5.12 12.39
C ARG A 110 -13.72 -3.98 13.03
N LEU A 111 -13.89 -2.76 12.53
CA LEU A 111 -13.21 -1.58 13.07
C LEU A 111 -13.51 -1.36 14.56
N ILE A 112 -14.77 -1.54 14.98
CA ILE A 112 -15.17 -1.40 16.38
C ILE A 112 -14.44 -2.42 17.27
N ARG A 113 -14.31 -3.68 16.81
CA ARG A 113 -13.58 -4.73 17.55
C ARG A 113 -12.08 -4.49 17.56
N ASP A 114 -11.51 -4.05 16.45
CA ASP A 114 -10.07 -3.77 16.33
C ASP A 114 -9.67 -2.60 17.25
N LEU A 115 -10.48 -1.53 17.28
CA LEU A 115 -10.32 -0.41 18.21
C LEU A 115 -10.55 -0.83 19.66
N ALA A 116 -11.54 -1.66 19.95
CA ALA A 116 -11.79 -2.17 21.30
C ALA A 116 -10.62 -3.04 21.81
N ALA A 117 -10.01 -3.86 20.95
CA ALA A 117 -8.82 -4.65 21.30
C ALA A 117 -7.63 -3.76 21.65
N LEU A 118 -7.41 -2.69 20.89
CA LEU A 118 -6.35 -1.72 21.14
C LEU A 118 -6.62 -0.91 22.43
N ALA A 119 -7.85 -0.47 22.64
CA ALA A 119 -8.28 0.25 23.84
C ALA A 119 -8.16 -0.60 25.12
N GLN A 120 -8.51 -1.88 25.04
CA GLN A 120 -8.34 -2.84 26.15
C GLN A 120 -6.86 -2.96 26.55
N ARG A 121 -5.95 -2.97 25.57
CA ARG A 121 -4.52 -3.12 25.83
C ARG A 121 -3.89 -1.86 26.41
N LEU A 122 -4.40 -0.69 26.02
CA LEU A 122 -4.05 0.61 26.61
C LEU A 122 -4.63 0.80 28.04
N GLY A 123 -5.48 -0.11 28.52
CA GLY A 123 -6.13 0.00 29.82
C GLY A 123 -7.21 1.08 29.88
N VAL A 124 -7.84 1.38 28.73
CA VAL A 124 -8.94 2.33 28.66
C VAL A 124 -10.20 1.67 29.22
N GLU A 125 -10.60 2.11 30.41
CA GLU A 125 -11.83 1.66 31.08
C GLU A 125 -13.06 2.31 30.41
N ASN A 126 -13.61 1.68 29.37
CA ASN A 126 -14.86 2.09 28.73
C ASN A 126 -15.81 0.88 28.56
N THR A 127 -17.11 1.09 28.81
CA THR A 127 -18.19 0.12 28.55
C THR A 127 -18.21 -0.45 27.12
N ALA A 128 -17.71 0.29 26.14
CA ALA A 128 -17.53 -0.19 24.77
C ALA A 128 -16.46 -1.28 24.69
N VAL A 129 -15.37 -1.14 25.44
CA VAL A 129 -14.25 -2.08 25.46
C VAL A 129 -14.67 -3.42 26.07
N SER A 130 -15.44 -3.40 27.16
CA SER A 130 -15.94 -4.64 27.77
C SER A 130 -16.96 -5.39 26.91
N ARG A 131 -17.64 -4.71 25.97
CA ARG A 131 -18.62 -5.32 25.06
C ARG A 131 -18.00 -5.83 23.76
N PHE A 132 -17.01 -5.13 23.23
CA PHE A 132 -16.46 -5.39 21.90
C PHE A 132 -15.01 -5.89 21.92
N GLY A 133 -14.36 -5.92 23.08
CA GLY A 133 -13.03 -6.47 23.24
C GLY A 133 -12.99 -7.98 22.99
N PRO A 134 -11.82 -8.53 22.61
CA PRO A 134 -11.64 -9.98 22.53
C PRO A 134 -11.96 -10.65 23.87
N ASP A 135 -12.72 -11.75 23.83
CA ASP A 135 -12.90 -12.62 24.99
C ASP A 135 -11.52 -13.03 25.50
N THR A 136 -11.25 -12.81 26.78
CA THR A 136 -9.95 -13.04 27.44
C THR A 136 -9.56 -14.53 27.55
N GLY A 137 -10.11 -15.39 26.69
CA GLY A 137 -9.98 -16.84 26.70
C GLY A 137 -9.51 -17.41 25.37
N ALA A 138 -8.45 -16.86 24.77
CA ALA A 138 -7.47 -17.58 23.94
C ALA A 138 -6.47 -16.56 23.38
N THR A 139 -5.31 -16.46 24.03
CA THR A 139 -4.12 -15.96 23.36
C THR A 139 -3.75 -16.97 22.29
N VAL A 140 -4.26 -16.79 21.06
CA VAL A 140 -3.58 -17.33 19.89
C VAL A 140 -2.32 -16.51 19.73
N THR A 141 -1.25 -16.91 20.40
CA THR A 141 0.09 -16.47 20.06
C THR A 141 0.32 -16.89 18.62
N PRO A 142 0.36 -15.98 17.61
CA PRO A 142 0.95 -16.37 16.35
C PRO A 142 2.39 -16.72 16.68
N THR A 143 2.78 -17.98 16.44
CA THR A 143 4.17 -18.38 16.47
C THR A 143 4.95 -17.36 15.64
N PRO A 144 5.93 -16.64 16.21
CA PRO A 144 6.78 -15.81 15.38
C PRO A 144 7.44 -16.75 14.39
N THR A 145 7.05 -16.63 13.11
CA THR A 145 7.84 -17.23 12.04
C THR A 145 9.14 -16.45 12.05
N ALA A 146 10.14 -16.97 12.76
CA ALA A 146 11.51 -16.55 12.63
C ALA A 146 11.91 -16.85 11.19
N THR A 147 11.66 -15.90 10.30
CA THR A 147 12.31 -15.87 9.00
C THR A 147 13.76 -15.60 9.33
N SER A 148 14.59 -16.65 9.35
CA SER A 148 16.03 -16.50 9.39
C SER A 148 16.42 -15.74 8.14
N ILE A 149 16.65 -14.44 8.30
CA ILE A 149 17.23 -13.59 7.26
C ILE A 149 18.63 -14.19 7.00
N PRO A 150 18.95 -14.66 5.79
CA PRO A 150 20.34 -14.84 5.40
C PRO A 150 21.04 -13.48 5.56
N PRO A 151 22.35 -13.41 5.89
CA PRO A 151 23.04 -12.13 5.98
C PRO A 151 22.89 -11.40 4.65
N GLU A 152 22.03 -10.38 4.65
CA GLU A 152 21.79 -9.52 3.51
C GLU A 152 23.08 -8.76 3.24
N ALA A 153 23.64 -8.97 2.05
CA ALA A 153 24.80 -8.22 1.60
C ALA A 153 24.49 -6.74 1.69
N THR A 154 25.30 -6.00 2.45
CA THR A 154 25.29 -4.54 2.50
C THR A 154 25.37 -3.98 1.08
N LEU A 155 24.23 -3.63 0.49
CA LEU A 155 24.20 -2.85 -0.73
C LEU A 155 24.51 -1.40 -0.34
N THR A 156 25.77 -1.02 -0.50
CA THR A 156 26.19 0.38 -0.50
C THR A 156 25.34 1.12 -1.54
N PRO A 157 24.58 2.19 -1.18
CA PRO A 157 23.85 2.95 -2.16
C PRO A 157 24.84 3.60 -3.12
N THR A 158 24.96 3.03 -4.31
CA THR A 158 25.73 3.61 -5.41
C THR A 158 24.84 4.67 -6.06
N ALA A 159 25.21 5.93 -5.90
CA ALA A 159 24.56 7.04 -6.59
C ALA A 159 24.66 6.82 -8.12
N THR A 160 23.57 6.36 -8.72
CA THR A 160 23.48 6.12 -10.16
C THR A 160 22.87 7.35 -10.82
N ASN A 161 23.73 8.25 -11.31
CA ASN A 161 23.33 9.43 -12.08
C ASN A 161 23.05 9.12 -13.56
N GLN A 162 22.71 7.87 -13.90
CA GLN A 162 22.47 7.47 -15.28
C GLN A 162 20.98 7.19 -15.49
N PRO A 163 20.29 7.92 -16.39
CA PRO A 163 18.93 7.56 -16.76
C PRO A 163 18.96 6.21 -17.48
N THR A 164 18.35 5.20 -16.86
CA THR A 164 18.09 3.91 -17.50
C THR A 164 16.98 4.10 -18.52
N ASN A 165 17.26 3.82 -19.80
CA ASN A 165 16.21 3.75 -20.82
C ASN A 165 15.20 2.66 -20.42
N THR A 166 14.02 3.08 -19.98
CA THR A 166 12.91 2.17 -19.71
C THR A 166 12.47 1.54 -21.02
N PRO A 167 12.47 0.21 -21.18
CA PRO A 167 11.97 -0.42 -22.40
C PRO A 167 10.49 -0.06 -22.57
N PHE A 168 10.16 0.44 -23.76
CA PHE A 168 8.78 0.77 -24.13
C PHE A 168 7.96 -0.53 -24.17
N PRO A 169 6.78 -0.60 -23.52
CA PRO A 169 5.97 -1.81 -23.56
C PRO A 169 5.53 -2.09 -24.99
N THR A 170 5.94 -3.23 -25.53
CA THR A 170 5.42 -3.74 -26.80
C THR A 170 4.03 -4.33 -26.54
N SER A 171 2.98 -3.71 -27.05
CA SER A 171 1.61 -4.24 -26.97
C SER A 171 1.51 -5.52 -27.80
N THR A 172 1.78 -6.65 -27.15
CA THR A 172 1.51 -7.97 -27.73
C THR A 172 0.01 -8.21 -27.64
N ALA A 173 -0.67 -8.37 -28.78
CA ALA A 173 -2.07 -8.77 -28.80
C ALA A 173 -2.20 -10.23 -28.33
N THR A 174 -2.48 -10.41 -27.04
CA THR A 174 -2.80 -11.72 -26.46
C THR A 174 -4.23 -12.09 -26.87
N SER A 175 -4.41 -13.20 -27.58
CA SER A 175 -5.74 -13.76 -27.84
C SER A 175 -6.43 -14.03 -26.50
N PRO A 176 -7.72 -13.68 -26.33
CA PRO A 176 -8.44 -13.99 -25.11
C PRO A 176 -8.41 -15.51 -24.85
N PRO A 177 -8.23 -15.93 -23.58
CA PRO A 177 -8.39 -17.33 -23.23
C PRO A 177 -9.82 -17.79 -23.55
N PRO A 178 -10.03 -19.06 -23.93
CA PRO A 178 -11.37 -19.60 -24.14
C PRO A 178 -12.21 -19.42 -22.86
N PRO A 179 -13.52 -19.15 -22.97
CA PRO A 179 -14.36 -18.94 -21.79
C PRO A 179 -14.37 -20.20 -20.94
N THR A 180 -13.87 -20.09 -19.71
CA THR A 180 -14.04 -21.13 -18.69
C THR A 180 -15.51 -21.14 -18.29
N THR A 181 -16.22 -22.23 -18.57
CA THR A 181 -17.60 -22.41 -18.13
C THR A 181 -17.63 -22.47 -16.61
N GLN A 182 -17.92 -21.34 -15.95
CA GLN A 182 -18.17 -21.32 -14.50
C GLN A 182 -19.63 -21.71 -14.24
N PRO A 183 -19.90 -22.75 -13.42
CA PRO A 183 -21.26 -22.97 -12.93
C PRO A 183 -21.69 -21.76 -12.10
N ASN A 184 -22.86 -21.20 -12.43
CA ASN A 184 -23.44 -20.07 -11.71
C ASN A 184 -24.14 -20.60 -10.45
N TYR A 185 -23.44 -20.59 -9.31
CA TYR A 185 -24.03 -20.91 -8.02
C TYR A 185 -24.74 -19.69 -7.45
N ARG A 186 -25.98 -19.87 -6.97
CA ARG A 186 -26.74 -18.86 -6.24
C ARG A 186 -26.93 -19.32 -4.79
N LEU A 187 -26.68 -18.43 -3.83
CA LEU A 187 -26.96 -18.71 -2.43
C LEU A 187 -28.47 -18.86 -2.22
N LEU A 188 -28.90 -20.04 -1.77
CA LEU A 188 -30.30 -20.35 -1.48
C LEU A 188 -30.63 -20.02 -0.02
N ASP A 189 -29.84 -20.54 0.93
CA ASP A 189 -30.02 -20.33 2.35
C ASP A 189 -28.66 -20.29 3.07
N GLN A 190 -28.58 -19.56 4.18
CA GLN A 190 -27.41 -19.51 5.05
C GLN A 190 -27.87 -19.42 6.50
N GLN A 191 -27.50 -20.42 7.30
CA GLN A 191 -27.82 -20.47 8.72
C GLN A 191 -26.56 -20.60 9.56
N ARG A 192 -26.56 -19.96 10.73
CA ARG A 192 -25.51 -20.11 11.74
C ARG A 192 -25.97 -21.12 12.76
N VAL A 193 -25.28 -22.26 12.82
CA VAL A 193 -25.58 -23.33 13.77
C VAL A 193 -24.58 -23.26 14.91
N CYS A 194 -25.07 -23.06 16.14
CA CYS A 194 -24.26 -23.18 17.35
C CYS A 194 -24.22 -24.65 17.76
N ALA A 195 -23.41 -25.47 17.07
CA ALA A 195 -23.13 -26.83 17.49
C ALA A 195 -22.03 -26.81 18.55
N GLY A 196 -22.31 -27.35 19.75
CA GLY A 196 -21.40 -27.35 20.89
C GLY A 196 -20.27 -28.37 20.77
N GLU A 197 -19.44 -28.27 19.73
CA GLU A 197 -18.29 -29.15 19.53
C GLU A 197 -17.10 -28.38 18.94
N ASP A 198 -16.27 -27.85 19.84
CA ASP A 198 -14.83 -27.52 19.84
C ASP A 198 -14.08 -27.01 18.58
N ALA A 199 -14.72 -26.70 17.44
CA ALA A 199 -14.06 -26.01 16.32
C ALA A 199 -15.03 -25.26 15.38
N PRO A 200 -14.62 -24.11 14.81
CA PRO A 200 -15.40 -23.44 13.76
C PRO A 200 -15.41 -24.29 12.47
N ARG A 201 -16.56 -24.89 12.14
CA ARG A 201 -16.79 -25.66 10.90
C ARG A 201 -17.69 -24.88 9.93
N ILE A 202 -17.31 -24.87 8.66
CA ILE A 202 -18.16 -24.40 7.56
C ILE A 202 -18.55 -25.62 6.72
N GLU A 203 -19.85 -25.79 6.49
CA GLU A 203 -20.40 -26.83 5.62
C GLU A 203 -21.12 -26.18 4.43
N VAL A 204 -20.75 -26.62 3.23
CA VAL A 204 -21.35 -26.12 1.99
C VAL A 204 -22.08 -27.30 1.36
N ASN A 205 -23.42 -27.25 1.36
CA ASN A 205 -24.23 -28.23 0.65
C ASN A 205 -24.62 -27.65 -0.71
N THR A 206 -24.30 -28.35 -1.79
CA THR A 206 -24.66 -27.91 -3.15
C THR A 206 -25.88 -28.68 -3.62
N LEU A 207 -26.86 -27.94 -4.14
CA LEU A 207 -28.11 -28.50 -4.65
C LEU A 207 -28.16 -28.32 -6.17
N ASP A 208 -28.76 -29.28 -6.88
CA ASP A 208 -29.05 -29.17 -8.30
C ASP A 208 -30.25 -28.23 -8.57
N ALA A 209 -30.62 -28.08 -9.85
CA ALA A 209 -31.77 -27.26 -10.26
C ALA A 209 -33.13 -27.77 -9.74
N PHE A 210 -33.20 -29.01 -9.25
CA PHE A 210 -34.37 -29.66 -8.69
C PHE A 210 -34.32 -29.77 -7.15
N LEU A 211 -33.36 -29.10 -6.50
CA LEU A 211 -33.12 -29.10 -5.06
C LEU A 211 -32.68 -30.46 -4.48
N ASN A 212 -32.07 -31.33 -5.31
CA ASN A 212 -31.45 -32.55 -4.83
C ASN A 212 -29.98 -32.28 -4.41
N PRO A 213 -29.50 -32.90 -3.32
CA PRO A 213 -28.12 -32.77 -2.91
C PRO A 213 -27.18 -33.45 -3.92
N LEU A 214 -26.11 -32.73 -4.26
CA LEU A 214 -24.97 -33.26 -5.01
C LEU A 214 -23.96 -33.86 -4.01
N PRO A 215 -23.35 -35.02 -4.32
CA PRO A 215 -22.36 -35.67 -3.46
C PRO A 215 -21.03 -34.91 -3.38
#